data_AF-A0A9P1N679-F1
#
_entry.id   AF-A0A9P1N679-F1
#
_cell.length_a   1.000
_cell.length_b   1.000
_cell.length_c   1.000
_cell.angle_alpha   90.00
_cell.angle_beta   90.00
_cell.angle_gamma   90.00
#
_symmetry.space_group_name_H-M   'P 1'
#
loop_
_entity.id
_entity.type
_entity.pdbx_description
1 polymer ?
#
loop_
_entity_poly.entity_id
_entity_poly.type
_entity_poly.pdbx_seq_one_letter_code
_entity_poly.pdbx_strand_id
1 'polypeptide(L)'
;MIPRFKYNNVTELFGDSLQWGALSLIVLLGQHRRFEVLDFCYHLHRVQKADAKDEVHNGIRLAKMVERIRRFQLLNNQIIVILTNQLNENNDEEMERVREFAPPVHPNYANRH
;
A
#
# COMPACT_ATOMS: atom_id res chain seq x y z
N MET A 1 -31.74 -20.90 20.23
CA MET A 1 -30.41 -21.34 19.73
C MET A 1 -29.86 -20.22 18.86
N ILE A 2 -28.94 -19.43 19.40
CA ILE A 2 -28.32 -18.29 18.68
C ILE A 2 -27.36 -18.86 17.62
N PRO A 3 -27.41 -18.45 16.35
CA PRO A 3 -26.49 -18.96 15.36
C PRO A 3 -25.06 -18.56 15.71
N ARG A 4 -24.19 -19.56 15.71
CA ARG A 4 -22.76 -19.46 15.98
C ARG A 4 -22.11 -18.65 14.86
N PHE A 5 -21.69 -17.41 15.14
CA PHE A 5 -20.84 -16.58 14.27
C PHE A 5 -19.52 -17.34 14.00
N LYS A 6 -19.51 -18.16 12.95
CA LYS A 6 -18.33 -18.89 12.47
C LYS A 6 -17.58 -17.96 11.52
N TYR A 7 -16.55 -17.29 12.03
CA TYR A 7 -15.53 -16.58 11.26
C TYR A 7 -16.06 -15.61 10.20
N ASN A 8 -16.72 -14.54 10.63
CA ASN A 8 -17.04 -13.44 9.73
C ASN A 8 -15.71 -12.88 9.19
N ASN A 9 -15.54 -12.97 7.88
CA ASN A 9 -14.37 -12.35 7.25
C ASN A 9 -14.52 -10.82 7.31
N VAL A 10 -13.42 -10.07 7.37
CA VAL A 10 -13.45 -8.61 7.54
C VAL A 10 -14.36 -7.92 6.50
N THR A 11 -14.34 -8.41 5.25
CA THR A 11 -15.18 -7.92 4.16
C THR A 11 -16.67 -8.18 4.38
N GLU A 12 -17.06 -9.30 4.99
CA GLU A 12 -18.45 -9.59 5.31
C GLU A 12 -19.00 -8.69 6.42
N LEU A 13 -18.12 -8.25 7.35
CA LEU A 13 -18.53 -7.38 8.46
C LEU A 13 -18.54 -5.89 8.06
N PHE A 14 -17.58 -5.44 7.25
CA PHE A 14 -17.37 -4.02 6.96
C PHE A 14 -17.47 -3.66 5.47
N GLY A 15 -17.62 -4.63 4.58
CA GLY A 15 -17.49 -4.42 3.14
C GLY A 15 -16.12 -3.84 2.78
N ASP A 16 -16.12 -2.91 1.84
CA ASP A 16 -14.93 -2.20 1.38
C ASP A 16 -14.67 -0.91 2.17
N SER A 17 -15.58 -0.53 3.08
CA SER A 17 -15.53 0.76 3.80
C SER A 17 -14.25 0.94 4.60
N LEU A 18 -13.74 -0.15 5.21
CA LEU A 18 -12.48 -0.14 5.95
C LEU A 18 -11.31 0.23 5.03
N GLN A 19 -11.31 -0.30 3.80
CA GLN A 19 -10.26 -0.05 2.84
C GLN A 19 -10.33 1.38 2.29
N TRP A 20 -11.54 1.87 2.01
CA TRP A 20 -11.78 3.27 1.64
C TRP A 20 -11.30 4.24 2.72
N GLY A 21 -11.63 4.00 3.99
CA GLY A 21 -11.20 4.85 5.10
C GLY A 21 -9.68 4.87 5.27
N ALA A 22 -9.04 3.70 5.31
CA ALA A 22 -7.60 3.60 5.49
C ALA A 22 -6.81 4.22 4.33
N LEU A 23 -7.21 3.94 3.09
CA LEU A 23 -6.53 4.46 1.91
C LEU A 23 -6.76 5.96 1.72
N SER A 24 -7.91 6.49 2.14
CA SER A 24 -8.13 7.94 2.18
C SER A 24 -7.08 8.63 3.05
N LEU A 25 -6.82 8.11 4.25
CA LEU A 25 -5.77 8.64 5.13
C LEU A 25 -4.37 8.54 4.49
N ILE A 26 -4.03 7.38 3.91
CA ILE A 26 -2.73 7.17 3.25
C ILE A 26 -2.54 8.14 2.09
N VAL A 27 -3.57 8.37 1.26
CA VAL A 27 -3.51 9.28 0.12
C VAL A 27 -3.42 10.74 0.57
N LEU A 28 -4.26 11.17 1.52
CA LEU A 28 -4.25 12.54 2.06
C LEU A 28 -2.92 12.92 2.73
N LEU A 29 -2.20 11.93 3.30
CA LEU A 29 -0.85 12.12 3.84
C LEU A 29 0.26 12.08 2.77
N GLY A 30 -0.08 11.88 1.48
CA GLY A 30 0.88 11.76 0.39
C GLY A 30 1.73 10.47 0.44
N GLN A 31 1.27 9.43 1.16
CA GLN A 31 2.10 8.25 1.46
C GLN A 31 1.83 7.03 0.55
N HIS A 32 0.86 7.11 -0.36
CA HIS A 32 0.44 5.99 -1.21
C HIS A 32 1.58 5.33 -2.01
N ARG A 33 2.54 6.09 -2.57
CA ARG A 33 3.70 5.53 -3.27
C ARG A 33 4.64 4.76 -2.34
N ARG A 34 4.87 5.26 -1.12
CA ARG A 34 5.71 4.58 -0.12
C ARG A 34 5.03 3.32 0.40
N PHE A 35 3.72 3.38 0.60
CA PHE A 35 2.90 2.23 0.99
C PHE A 35 3.01 1.10 -0.06
N GLU A 36 2.86 1.41 -1.35
CA GLU A 36 2.98 0.40 -2.42
C GLU A 36 4.33 -0.36 -2.42
N VAL A 37 5.41 0.36 -2.10
CA VAL A 37 6.76 -0.22 -2.07
C VAL A 37 7.02 -1.02 -0.80
N LEU A 38 6.60 -0.49 0.36
CA LEU A 38 7.00 -0.96 1.70
C LEU A 38 5.97 -1.86 2.39
N ASP A 39 4.78 -2.08 1.82
CA ASP A 39 3.76 -2.94 2.43
C ASP A 39 4.25 -4.40 2.57
N PHE A 40 4.09 -4.93 3.79
CA PHE A 40 4.54 -6.28 4.14
C PHE A 40 3.81 -7.37 3.35
N CYS A 41 2.51 -7.21 3.13
CA CYS A 41 1.72 -8.18 2.38
C CYS A 41 2.13 -8.18 0.91
N TYR A 42 2.34 -7.01 0.31
CA TYR A 42 2.79 -6.90 -1.08
C TYR A 42 4.20 -7.45 -1.25
N HIS A 43 5.08 -7.28 -0.25
CA HIS A 43 6.38 -7.94 -0.23
C HIS A 43 6.25 -9.46 -0.19
N LEU A 44 5.43 -10.02 0.71
CA LEU A 44 5.19 -11.45 0.81
C LEU A 44 4.66 -12.05 -0.51
N HIS A 45 3.68 -11.41 -1.14
CA HIS A 45 3.17 -11.83 -2.44
C HIS A 45 4.24 -11.79 -3.54
N ARG A 46 5.12 -10.77 -3.55
CA ARG A 46 6.25 -10.69 -4.51
C ARG A 46 7.24 -11.83 -4.32
N VAL A 47 7.63 -12.13 -3.08
CA VAL A 47 8.58 -13.21 -2.76
C VAL A 47 7.98 -14.57 -3.11
N GLN A 48 6.74 -14.84 -2.70
CA GLN A 48 6.08 -16.11 -3.00
C GLN A 48 5.89 -16.31 -4.51
N LYS A 49 5.60 -15.26 -5.27
CA LYS A 49 5.51 -15.33 -6.73
C LYS A 49 6.86 -15.70 -7.37
N ALA A 50 7.98 -15.31 -6.76
CA ALA A 50 9.31 -15.59 -7.27
C ALA A 50 9.78 -17.02 -6.95
N ASP A 51 9.49 -17.53 -5.75
CA ASP A 51 9.95 -18.86 -5.31
C ASP A 51 8.90 -19.98 -5.42
N ALA A 52 7.64 -19.63 -5.65
CA ALA A 52 6.48 -20.52 -5.79
C ALA A 52 6.24 -21.49 -4.62
N LYS A 53 6.79 -21.21 -3.43
CA LYS A 53 6.59 -22.08 -2.27
C LYS A 53 5.14 -22.02 -1.78
N ASP A 54 4.63 -23.14 -1.29
CA ASP A 54 3.31 -23.24 -0.63
C ASP A 54 3.41 -24.11 0.62
N GLU A 55 3.77 -23.47 1.74
CA GLU A 55 3.91 -24.10 3.04
C GLU A 55 2.76 -23.68 3.97
N VAL A 56 2.51 -24.50 4.99
CA VAL A 56 1.54 -24.17 6.04
C VAL A 56 2.31 -23.69 7.27
N HIS A 57 2.18 -22.41 7.59
CA HIS A 57 2.80 -21.79 8.76
C HIS A 57 1.72 -21.38 9.74
N ASN A 58 1.78 -21.85 10.99
CA ASN A 58 0.80 -21.55 12.05
C ASN A 58 -0.66 -21.80 11.61
N GLY A 59 -0.90 -22.86 10.84
CA GLY A 59 -2.24 -23.19 10.30
C GLY A 59 -2.69 -22.33 9.12
N ILE A 60 -1.86 -21.39 8.64
CA ILE A 60 -2.12 -20.56 7.46
C ILE A 60 -1.43 -21.18 6.26
N ARG A 61 -2.19 -21.57 5.24
CA ARG A 61 -1.63 -21.99 3.94
C ARG A 61 -1.19 -20.76 3.16
N LEU A 62 0.09 -20.71 2.78
CA LEU A 62 0.69 -19.55 2.12
C LEU A 62 -0.02 -19.20 0.80
N ALA A 63 -0.35 -20.18 -0.05
CA ALA A 63 -1.07 -19.95 -1.30
C ALA A 63 -2.42 -19.23 -1.10
N LYS A 64 -3.17 -19.60 -0.06
CA LYS A 64 -4.46 -18.94 0.26
C LYS A 64 -4.26 -17.52 0.79
N MET A 65 -3.18 -17.27 1.52
CA MET A 65 -2.85 -15.95 2.02
C MET A 65 -2.49 -15.01 0.87
N VAL A 66 -1.59 -15.42 -0.02
CA VAL A 66 -1.14 -14.59 -1.15
C VAL A 66 -2.26 -14.33 -2.15
N GLU A 67 -3.17 -15.28 -2.35
CA GLU A 67 -4.39 -15.07 -3.16
C GLU A 67 -5.27 -13.97 -2.56
N ARG A 68 -5.47 -13.97 -1.23
CA ARG A 68 -6.23 -12.91 -0.54
C ARG A 68 -5.52 -11.56 -0.65
N ILE A 69 -4.20 -11.53 -0.42
CA ILE A 69 -3.39 -10.31 -0.58
C ILE A 69 -3.57 -9.73 -1.97
N ARG A 70 -3.53 -10.57 -3.02
CA ARG A 70 -3.70 -10.12 -4.41
C ARG A 70 -5.06 -9.45 -4.64
N ARG A 71 -6.14 -9.99 -4.06
CA ARG A 71 -7.49 -9.40 -4.16
C ARG A 71 -7.55 -8.02 -3.49
N PHE A 72 -7.01 -7.89 -2.28
CA PHE A 72 -6.92 -6.59 -1.60
C PHE A 72 -6.03 -5.62 -2.35
N GLN A 73 -4.92 -6.07 -2.95
CA GLN A 73 -4.05 -5.22 -3.75
C GLN A 73 -4.78 -4.61 -4.95
N LEU A 74 -5.62 -5.41 -5.64
CA LEU A 74 -6.42 -4.90 -6.75
C LEU A 74 -7.44 -3.86 -6.30
N LEU A 75 -8.16 -4.12 -5.20
CA LEU A 75 -9.09 -3.16 -4.62
C LEU A 75 -8.38 -1.87 -4.21
N ASN A 76 -7.22 -1.98 -3.56
CA ASN A 76 -6.46 -0.83 -3.10
C ASN A 76 -6.02 0.06 -4.25
N ASN A 77 -5.53 -0.55 -5.34
CA ASN A 77 -5.11 0.19 -6.52
C ASN A 77 -6.29 0.94 -7.16
N GLN A 78 -7.48 0.32 -7.21
CA GLN A 78 -8.68 0.98 -7.71
C GLN A 78 -9.06 2.20 -6.83
N ILE A 79 -9.09 2.02 -5.51
CA ILE A 79 -9.42 3.09 -4.56
C ILE A 79 -8.40 4.24 -4.65
N ILE A 80 -7.10 3.95 -4.66
CA ILE A 80 -6.05 4.96 -4.76
C ILE A 80 -6.19 5.77 -6.05
N VAL A 81 -6.45 5.11 -7.19
CA VAL A 81 -6.66 5.81 -8.48
C VAL A 81 -7.86 6.75 -8.39
N ILE A 82 -8.98 6.30 -7.82
CA ILE A 82 -10.17 7.16 -7.66
C ILE A 82 -9.84 8.37 -6.77
N LEU A 83 -9.24 8.13 -5.60
CA LEU A 83 -8.91 9.19 -4.65
C LEU A 83 -7.93 10.22 -5.24
N THR A 84 -6.88 9.76 -5.90
CA THR A 84 -5.87 10.65 -6.50
C THR A 84 -6.46 11.46 -7.65
N ASN A 85 -7.31 10.88 -8.50
CA ASN A 85 -7.99 11.63 -9.56
C ASN A 85 -8.86 12.75 -8.97
N GLN A 86 -9.69 12.44 -7.97
CA GLN A 86 -10.60 13.41 -7.35
C GLN A 86 -9.87 14.52 -6.58
N LEU A 87 -8.70 14.23 -6.00
CA LEU A 87 -7.91 15.23 -5.27
C LEU A 87 -7.07 16.11 -6.21
N ASN A 88 -6.66 15.59 -7.37
CA ASN A 88 -5.84 16.33 -8.33
C ASN A 88 -6.64 17.29 -9.23
N GLU A 89 -7.96 17.11 -9.35
CA GLU A 89 -8.83 17.98 -10.17
C GLU A 89 -8.81 19.48 -9.77
N ASN A 90 -8.27 19.84 -8.59
CA ASN A 90 -8.26 21.21 -8.06
C ASN A 90 -6.84 21.83 -7.93
N ASN A 91 -5.77 21.16 -8.37
CA ASN A 91 -4.38 21.50 -8.02
C ASN A 91 -3.52 22.01 -9.18
N ASP A 92 -4.10 22.61 -10.22
CA ASP A 92 -3.39 23.06 -11.43
C ASP A 92 -2.35 24.18 -11.21
N GLU A 93 -2.25 24.78 -10.01
CA GLU A 93 -1.45 26.00 -9.79
C GLU A 93 -0.23 25.85 -8.84
N GLU A 94 -0.08 24.75 -8.09
CA GLU A 94 1.09 24.58 -7.22
C GLU A 94 2.18 23.75 -7.89
N MET A 95 3.20 24.43 -8.42
CA MET A 95 4.47 23.80 -8.79
C MET A 95 5.10 23.20 -7.51
N GLU A 96 4.85 21.90 -7.31
CA GLU A 96 5.32 21.14 -6.14
C GLU A 96 6.84 21.32 -6.03
N ARG A 97 7.30 22.03 -4.98
CA ARG A 97 8.73 22.25 -4.75
C ARG A 97 9.37 20.91 -4.39
N VAL A 98 9.89 20.22 -5.40
CA VAL A 98 10.61 18.96 -5.22
C VAL A 98 11.87 19.22 -4.40
N ARG A 99 12.09 18.41 -3.37
CA ARG A 99 13.32 18.47 -2.58
C ARG A 99 14.52 18.05 -3.45
N GLU A 100 15.45 18.96 -3.63
CA GLU A 100 16.72 18.68 -4.30
C GLU A 100 17.76 18.09 -3.34
N PHE A 101 18.66 17.28 -3.87
CA PHE A 101 19.80 16.74 -3.16
C PHE A 101 21.07 17.17 -3.89
N ALA A 102 21.95 17.87 -3.19
CA ALA A 102 23.21 18.33 -3.78
C ALA A 102 24.11 17.13 -4.15
N PRO A 103 24.85 17.20 -5.27
CA PRO A 103 25.83 16.18 -5.61
C PRO A 103 26.99 16.15 -4.58
N PRO A 104 27.76 15.05 -4.49
CA PRO A 104 28.94 15.00 -3.64
C PRO A 104 29.91 16.14 -3.95
N VAL A 105 30.30 16.91 -2.94
CA VAL A 105 31.26 18.02 -3.08
C VAL A 105 32.65 17.53 -2.73
N HIS A 106 33.61 17.75 -3.62
CA HIS A 106 35.00 17.39 -3.38
C HIS A 106 35.57 18.22 -2.20
N PRO A 107 36.33 17.62 -1.26
CA PRO A 107 36.77 18.28 -0.01
C PRO A 107 37.45 19.66 -0.21
N ASN A 108 38.24 19.82 -1.28
CA ASN A 108 38.90 21.09 -1.62
C ASN A 108 37.93 22.27 -1.88
N TYR A 109 36.67 21.98 -2.22
CA TYR A 109 35.63 22.97 -2.48
C TYR A 109 34.60 23.06 -1.35
N ALA A 110 34.61 22.11 -0.39
CA ALA A 110 33.63 22.05 0.69
C ALA A 110 33.77 23.16 1.74
N ASN A 111 34.97 23.73 1.90
CA ASN A 111 35.28 24.76 2.91
C ASN A 111 35.43 26.19 2.33
N ARG A 112 35.01 26.44 1.07
CA ARG A 112 35.17 27.76 0.42
C ARG A 112 33.90 28.64 0.45
N HIS A 113 32.97 28.37 1.36
CA HIS A 113 31.75 29.17 1.57
C HIS A 113 31.75 29.83 2.94
#